data_AF-A0A2A2QGU0-F1
#
_entry.id   AF-A0A2A2QGU0-F1
#
_cell.length_a   1.000
_cell.length_b   1.000
_cell.length_c   1.000
_cell.angle_alpha   90.00
_cell.angle_beta   90.00
_cell.angle_gamma   90.00
#
_symmetry.space_group_name_H-M   'P 1'
#
loop_
_entity.id
_entity.type
_entity.pdbx_description
1 polymer ?
#
loop_
_entity_poly.entity_id
_entity_poly.type
_entity_poly.pdbx_seq_one_letter_code
_entity_poly.pdbx_strand_id
1 'polypeptide(L)'
;MPPFNPNLVLLLLFALTAFRADGQALNGTWVYPSATGNLLYQLDERGQRIADFSQCGYRGGSEPLPNVAALIPQSRWVVVNPGSGDDTALIQAAIDL
;
A
#
# COMPACT_ATOMS: atom_id res chain seq x y z
N MET A 1 11.75 -23.22 -46.76
CA MET A 1 11.27 -23.22 -45.36
C MET A 1 12.31 -23.96 -44.52
N PRO A 2 12.93 -23.34 -43.50
CA PRO A 2 13.93 -24.04 -42.69
C PRO A 2 13.28 -25.22 -41.94
N PRO A 3 13.99 -26.36 -41.76
CA PRO A 3 13.44 -27.55 -41.12
C PRO A 3 13.18 -27.34 -39.62
N PHE A 4 12.05 -27.87 -39.14
CA PHE A 4 11.68 -27.85 -37.72
C PHE A 4 12.67 -28.68 -36.90
N ASN A 5 13.36 -28.05 -35.95
CA ASN A 5 14.29 -28.72 -35.04
C ASN A 5 13.75 -28.69 -33.60
N PRO A 6 13.25 -29.83 -33.07
CA PRO A 6 12.62 -29.89 -31.76
C PRO A 6 13.59 -29.64 -30.60
N ASN A 7 14.89 -29.88 -30.80
CA ASN A 7 15.91 -29.62 -29.77
C ASN A 7 16.12 -28.11 -29.57
N LEU A 8 16.03 -27.32 -30.65
CA LEU A 8 16.06 -25.86 -30.58
C LEU A 8 14.86 -25.30 -29.84
N VAL A 9 13.68 -25.90 -30.03
CA VAL A 9 12.44 -25.53 -29.32
C VAL A 9 12.55 -25.84 -27.83
N LEU A 10 13.07 -27.03 -27.47
CA LEU A 10 13.26 -27.43 -26.08
C LEU A 10 14.28 -26.53 -25.35
N LEU A 11 15.36 -26.13 -26.05
CA LEU A 11 16.38 -25.23 -25.51
C LEU A 11 15.84 -23.81 -25.28
N LEU A 12 14.97 -23.32 -26.19
CA LEU A 12 14.25 -22.06 -26.03
C LEU A 12 13.25 -22.08 -24.86
N LEU A 13 12.54 -23.19 -24.66
CA LEU A 13 11.62 -23.38 -23.54
C LEU A 13 12.34 -23.42 -22.18
N PHE A 14 13.53 -24.03 -22.10
CA PHE A 14 14.38 -24.00 -20.91
C PHE A 14 14.97 -22.61 -20.63
N ALA A 15 15.28 -21.83 -21.66
CA ALA A 15 15.80 -20.47 -21.51
C ALA A 15 14.74 -19.47 -21.01
N LEU A 16 13.46 -19.66 -21.36
CA LEU A 16 12.37 -18.79 -20.90
C LEU A 16 12.01 -18.96 -19.42
N THR A 17 12.27 -20.12 -18.82
CA THR A 17 11.99 -20.36 -17.38
C THR A 17 13.12 -19.90 -16.46
N ALA A 18 14.30 -19.60 -17.00
CA ALA A 18 15.48 -19.19 -16.25
C ALA A 18 15.52 -17.69 -15.89
N PHE A 19 14.74 -16.85 -16.57
CA PHE A 19 14.63 -15.43 -16.25
C PHE A 19 13.50 -15.16 -15.26
N ARG A 20 13.72 -15.53 -13.99
CA ARG A 20 13.08 -14.75 -12.91
C ARG A 20 13.88 -13.47 -12.76
N ALA A 21 13.35 -12.37 -13.29
CA ALA A 21 13.78 -11.05 -12.92
C ALA A 21 13.30 -10.77 -11.48
N ASP A 22 13.94 -11.40 -10.50
CA ASP A 22 13.89 -10.90 -9.13
C ASP A 22 14.64 -9.57 -9.18
N GLY A 23 13.90 -8.48 -9.34
CA GLY A 23 14.46 -7.14 -9.25
C GLY A 23 15.16 -7.05 -7.90
N GLN A 24 16.49 -7.13 -7.91
CA GLN A 24 17.31 -6.86 -6.75
C GLN A 24 17.11 -5.37 -6.48
N ALA A 25 16.07 -5.04 -5.71
CA ALA A 25 15.95 -3.72 -5.14
C ALA A 25 17.26 -3.49 -4.40
N LEU A 26 18.00 -2.44 -4.77
CA LEU A 26 19.18 -2.02 -4.02
C LEU A 26 18.77 -2.01 -2.55
N ASN A 27 19.43 -2.82 -1.72
CA ASN A 27 19.10 -2.92 -0.31
C ASN A 27 19.16 -1.51 0.29
N GLY A 28 18.02 -0.99 0.72
CA GLY A 28 17.98 0.31 1.37
C GLY A 28 18.77 0.24 2.68
N THR A 29 19.51 1.28 3.00
CA THR A 29 20.29 1.34 4.25
C THR A 29 19.40 1.17 5.48
N TRP A 30 18.18 1.70 5.44
CA TRP A 30 17.27 1.69 6.58
C TRP A 30 16.23 0.56 6.55
N VAL A 31 15.87 0.07 5.36
CA VAL A 31 14.87 -0.98 5.17
C VAL A 31 15.32 -1.88 4.03
N TYR A 32 15.37 -3.18 4.29
CA TYR A 32 15.89 -4.16 3.33
C TYR A 32 15.21 -5.54 3.51
N PRO A 33 15.09 -6.34 2.46
CA PRO A 33 14.51 -7.67 2.55
C PRO A 33 15.42 -8.63 3.33
N SER A 34 14.80 -9.50 4.12
CA SER A 34 15.43 -10.69 4.70
C SER A 34 15.50 -11.83 3.68
N ALA A 35 16.30 -12.85 3.97
CA ALA A 35 16.38 -14.06 3.15
C ALA A 35 15.04 -14.80 3.00
N THR A 36 14.08 -14.58 3.91
CA THR A 36 12.74 -15.16 3.86
C THR A 36 11.68 -14.23 3.25
N GLY A 37 12.07 -13.05 2.76
CA GLY A 37 11.19 -12.10 2.06
C GLY A 37 10.49 -11.06 2.94
N ASN A 38 10.60 -11.13 4.27
CA ASN A 38 10.11 -10.07 5.17
C ASN A 38 11.02 -8.85 5.15
N LEU A 39 10.51 -7.65 5.44
CA LEU A 39 11.33 -6.45 5.58
C LEU A 39 11.99 -6.37 6.97
N LEU A 40 13.28 -6.06 6.99
CA LEU A 40 14.06 -5.73 8.17
C LEU A 40 14.25 -4.22 8.25
N TYR A 41 14.21 -3.68 9.46
CA TYR A 41 14.27 -2.24 9.72
C TYR A 41 15.46 -1.94 10.62
N GLN A 42 16.39 -1.11 10.14
CA GLN A 42 17.52 -0.66 10.92
C GLN A 42 17.06 0.40 11.94
N LEU A 43 17.59 0.29 13.16
CA LEU A 43 17.45 1.31 14.20
C LEU A 43 18.60 2.32 14.08
N ASP A 44 18.32 3.59 14.34
CA ASP A 44 19.35 4.62 14.54
C ASP A 44 19.98 4.50 15.95
N GLU A 45 20.94 5.38 16.23
CA GLU A 45 21.65 5.45 17.52
C GLU A 45 20.74 5.71 18.72
N ARG A 46 19.53 6.22 18.48
CA ARG A 46 18.51 6.54 19.48
C ARG A 46 17.42 5.46 19.56
N GLY A 47 17.53 4.39 18.77
CA GLY A 47 16.54 3.33 18.70
C GLY A 47 15.30 3.67 17.85
N GLN A 48 15.36 4.69 16.99
CA GLN A 48 14.27 5.01 16.06
C GLN A 48 14.42 4.22 14.75
N ARG A 49 13.30 3.87 14.10
CA ARG A 49 13.28 3.21 12.78
C ARG A 49 12.31 3.91 11.85
N ILE A 50 12.42 3.61 10.55
CA ILE A 50 11.37 3.93 9.59
C ILE A 50 10.05 3.27 10.03
N ALA A 51 8.96 4.04 10.00
CA ALA A 51 7.65 3.56 10.41
C ALA A 51 7.15 2.45 9.47
N ASP A 52 6.50 1.45 10.06
CA ASP A 52 5.84 0.37 9.34
C ASP A 52 4.38 0.74 9.11
N PHE A 53 3.96 0.78 7.84
CA PHE A 53 2.60 1.09 7.41
C PHE A 53 1.88 -0.11 6.82
N SER A 54 2.40 -1.34 7.01
CA SER A 54 1.79 -2.57 6.50
C SER A 54 0.37 -2.82 7.03
N GLN A 55 0.01 -2.23 8.17
CA GLN A 55 -1.32 -2.27 8.78
C GLN A 55 -1.97 -0.89 8.86
N CYS A 56 -1.74 0.00 7.88
CA CYS A 56 -2.46 1.26 7.81
C CYS A 56 -3.91 1.06 7.30
N GLY A 57 -4.78 2.02 7.59
CA GLY A 57 -6.17 2.02 7.13
C GLY A 57 -7.18 1.43 8.12
N TYR A 58 -8.45 1.40 7.71
CA TYR A 58 -9.55 0.90 8.56
C TYR A 58 -9.30 -0.56 8.93
N ARG A 59 -9.19 -0.82 10.24
CA ARG A 59 -8.89 -2.15 10.79
C ARG A 59 -7.68 -2.81 10.11
N GLY A 60 -6.62 -2.02 9.90
CA GLY A 60 -5.37 -2.47 9.29
C GLY A 60 -5.49 -2.88 7.83
N GLY A 61 -6.52 -2.40 7.12
CA GLY A 61 -6.80 -2.77 5.73
C GLY A 61 -7.33 -4.20 5.57
N SER A 62 -7.59 -4.91 6.67
CA SER A 62 -8.06 -6.29 6.66
C SER A 62 -9.58 -6.43 6.53
N GLU A 63 -10.31 -5.33 6.70
CA GLU A 63 -11.77 -5.29 6.60
C GLU A 63 -12.23 -4.22 5.60
N PRO A 64 -13.36 -4.46 4.90
CA PRO A 64 -13.94 -3.44 4.03
C PRO A 64 -14.36 -2.21 4.85
N LEU A 65 -14.32 -1.05 4.21
CA LEU A 65 -14.89 0.16 4.80
C LEU A 65 -16.39 -0.07 5.07
N PRO A 66 -16.90 0.32 6.25
CA PRO A 66 -18.31 0.18 6.53
C PRO A 66 -19.13 1.06 5.59
N ASN A 67 -20.32 0.59 5.22
CA ASN A 67 -21.28 1.45 4.55
C ASN A 67 -21.86 2.45 5.55
N VAL A 68 -21.18 3.59 5.70
CA VAL A 68 -21.56 4.65 6.65
C VAL A 68 -22.98 5.18 6.42
N ALA A 69 -23.47 5.17 5.18
CA ALA A 69 -24.84 5.58 4.85
C ALA A 69 -25.91 4.58 5.36
N ALA A 70 -25.53 3.31 5.54
CA ALA A 70 -26.41 2.31 6.16
C ALA A 70 -26.33 2.32 7.70
N LEU A 71 -25.19 2.74 8.27
CA LEU A 71 -24.97 2.71 9.72
C LEU A 71 -25.40 4.01 10.42
N ILE A 72 -25.33 5.14 9.74
CA ILE A 72 -25.59 6.46 10.32
C ILE A 72 -26.80 7.07 9.61
N PRO A 73 -27.89 7.40 10.33
CA PRO A 73 -29.05 8.06 9.74
C PRO A 73 -28.66 9.34 9.01
N GLN A 74 -29.25 9.59 7.84
CA GLN A 74 -28.96 10.78 7.03
C GLN A 74 -29.21 12.10 7.79
N SER A 75 -30.07 12.10 8.80
CA SER A 75 -30.31 13.26 9.69
C SER A 75 -29.07 13.70 10.49
N ARG A 76 -28.06 12.85 10.62
CA ARG A 76 -26.78 13.14 11.29
C ARG A 76 -25.74 13.73 10.34
N TRP A 77 -26.04 13.85 9.05
CA TRP A 77 -25.12 14.33 8.04
C TRP A 77 -25.34 15.83 7.87
N VAL A 78 -24.30 16.63 8.14
CA VAL A 78 -24.33 18.07 7.94
C VAL A 78 -23.37 18.41 6.80
N VAL A 79 -23.92 19.03 5.76
CA VAL A 79 -23.10 19.53 4.64
C VAL A 79 -22.64 20.94 4.99
N VAL A 80 -21.33 21.11 4.97
CA VAL A 80 -20.67 22.35 5.33
C VAL A 80 -19.97 22.88 4.07
N ASN A 81 -20.39 24.05 3.58
CA ASN A 81 -19.77 24.67 2.42
C ASN A 81 -18.58 25.54 2.86
N PRO A 82 -17.46 25.56 2.10
CA PRO A 82 -16.31 26.39 2.45
C PRO A 82 -16.68 27.88 2.53
N GLY A 83 -16.20 28.55 3.57
CA GLY A 83 -16.30 29.99 3.72
C GLY A 83 -15.09 30.72 3.13
N SER A 84 -15.03 32.03 3.39
CA SER A 84 -13.83 32.81 3.09
C SER A 84 -12.88 32.79 4.28
N GLY A 85 -11.72 32.13 4.14
CA GLY A 85 -10.69 32.13 5.17
C GLY A 85 -10.87 31.01 6.19
N ASP A 86 -10.97 31.37 7.48
CA ASP A 86 -11.05 30.40 8.58
C ASP A 86 -12.48 29.92 8.80
N ASP A 87 -12.71 28.63 8.60
CA ASP A 87 -14.00 27.97 8.74
C ASP A 87 -14.24 27.37 10.15
N THR A 88 -13.36 27.63 11.13
CA THR A 88 -13.47 27.05 12.50
C THR A 88 -14.86 27.27 13.10
N ALA A 89 -15.39 28.49 13.05
CA ALA A 89 -16.72 28.80 13.62
C ALA A 89 -17.86 28.14 12.84
N LEU A 90 -17.71 28.04 11.52
CA LEU A 90 -18.70 27.46 10.61
C LEU A 90 -18.78 25.93 10.77
N ILE A 91 -17.63 25.27 10.96
CA ILE A 91 -17.54 23.85 11.31
C ILE A 91 -18.11 23.60 12.71
N GLN A 92 -17.78 24.44 13.70
CA GLN A 92 -18.27 24.27 15.06
C GLN A 92 -19.80 24.38 15.13
N ALA A 93 -20.39 25.35 14.43
CA ALA A 93 -21.85 25.47 14.35
C ALA A 93 -22.53 24.23 13.75
N ALA A 94 -21.88 23.52 12.82
CA ALA A 94 -22.39 22.28 12.25
C ALA A 94 -22.31 21.08 13.23
N ILE A 95 -21.32 21.07 14.12
CA ILE A 95 -21.15 20.06 15.17
C ILE A 95 -22.20 20.23 16.28
N ASP A 96 -22.56 21.48 16.59
CA ASP A 96 -23.48 21.82 17.69
C ASP A 96 -24.97 21.62 17.36
N LEU A 97 -25.33 21.16 16.14
CA LEU A 97 -26.70 20.82 15.71
C LEU A 97 -27.22 19.51 16.32
#